data_AF-A0AAN8FRS3-F1
#
_entry.id   AF-A0AAN8FRS3-F1
#
_cell.length_a   1.000
_cell.length_b   1.000
_cell.length_c   1.000
_cell.angle_alpha   90.00
_cell.angle_beta   90.00
_cell.angle_gamma   90.00
#
_symmetry.space_group_name_H-M   'P 1'
#
loop_
_entity.id
_entity.type
_entity.pdbx_description
1 polymer ?
#
loop_
_entity_poly.entity_id
_entity_poly.type
_entity_poly.pdbx_seq_one_letter_code
_entity_poly.pdbx_strand_id
1 'polypeptide(L)'
;MFTENCRESFRTPVWGRSFFRWIYEKTKMPLCPIYGGFPVKMVTHLGKPMTFDYDNVTPEEVRRQIKREVRALIRKHQRLPGSILRGIAQRFRSKKCQQREVLPEQIELLSRSNGQSNGATTQEEIPATTSDGTT
;
A
#
# COMPACT_ATOMS: atom_id res chain seq x y z
N MET A 1 -5.26 0.38 -0.62
CA MET A 1 -4.38 1.44 -1.15
C MET A 1 -4.23 1.29 -2.65
N PHE A 2 -4.01 2.37 -3.39
CA PHE A 2 -3.77 2.35 -4.83
C PHE A 2 -2.82 3.49 -5.22
N THR A 3 -1.96 3.28 -6.21
CA THR A 3 -1.02 4.30 -6.70
C THR A 3 -1.34 4.67 -8.15
N GLU A 4 -1.53 5.97 -8.40
CA GLU A 4 -1.78 6.53 -9.72
C GLU A 4 -0.50 6.52 -10.57
N ASN A 5 -0.65 6.43 -11.90
CA ASN A 5 0.42 6.58 -12.90
C ASN A 5 1.54 5.52 -12.91
N CYS A 6 1.39 4.39 -12.19
CA CYS A 6 2.40 3.32 -12.19
C CYS A 6 2.75 2.80 -13.60
N ARG A 7 1.74 2.65 -14.48
CA ARG A 7 1.94 2.17 -15.87
C ARG A 7 2.63 3.19 -16.78
N GLU A 8 2.57 4.47 -16.42
CA GLU A 8 3.24 5.54 -17.16
C GLU A 8 4.71 5.68 -16.75
N SER A 9 5.02 5.35 -15.49
CA SER A 9 6.40 5.33 -14.98
C SER A 9 7.22 4.19 -15.60
N PHE A 10 6.60 3.03 -15.81
CA PHE A 10 7.24 1.85 -16.40
C PHE A 10 6.43 1.35 -17.60
N ARG A 11 6.91 1.64 -18.81
CA ARG A 11 6.22 1.25 -20.04
C ARG A 11 7.14 0.49 -20.97
N THR A 12 6.92 -0.81 -21.10
CA THR A 12 7.62 -1.62 -22.08
C THR A 12 7.22 -1.21 -23.50
N PRO A 13 8.14 -0.74 -24.35
CA PRO A 13 7.82 -0.40 -25.73
C PRO A 13 7.52 -1.70 -26.49
N VAL A 14 6.34 -1.76 -27.11
CA VAL A 14 5.94 -2.94 -27.91
C VAL A 14 6.63 -2.92 -29.28
N TRP A 15 6.99 -1.74 -29.78
CA TRP A 15 7.56 -1.52 -31.11
C TRP A 15 8.99 -2.06 -31.29
N GLY A 16 9.77 -2.19 -30.20
CA GLY A 16 11.17 -2.62 -30.27
C GLY A 16 11.39 -4.13 -30.15
N ARG A 17 10.34 -4.93 -29.89
CA ARG A 17 10.49 -6.35 -29.49
C ARG A 17 11.30 -7.19 -30.48
N SER A 18 11.12 -6.98 -31.79
CA SER A 18 11.86 -7.74 -32.80
C SER A 18 13.34 -7.35 -32.86
N PHE A 19 13.66 -6.06 -32.69
CA PHE A 19 15.03 -5.56 -32.63
C PHE A 19 15.77 -6.06 -31.39
N PHE A 20 15.13 -6.00 -30.21
CA PHE A 20 15.70 -6.51 -28.98
C PHE A 20 15.86 -8.04 -28.98
N ARG A 21 14.94 -8.76 -29.62
CA ARG A 21 15.07 -10.20 -29.85
C ARG A 21 16.27 -10.53 -30.75
N TRP A 22 16.46 -9.78 -31.84
CA TRP A 22 17.63 -9.93 -32.71
C TRP A 22 18.95 -9.68 -31.96
N ILE A 23 19.02 -8.62 -31.14
CA ILE A 23 20.18 -8.36 -30.26
C ILE A 23 20.39 -9.52 -29.27
N TYR A 24 19.32 -9.99 -28.63
CA TYR A 24 19.37 -11.08 -27.65
C TYR A 24 19.91 -12.37 -28.28
N GLU A 25 19.46 -12.73 -29.49
CA GLU A 25 19.96 -13.90 -30.21
C GLU A 25 21.44 -13.79 -30.55
N LYS A 26 21.90 -12.58 -30.89
CA LYS A 26 23.31 -12.29 -31.25
C LYS A 26 24.25 -12.26 -30.06
N THR A 27 23.84 -11.64 -28.96
CA THR A 27 24.70 -11.42 -27.77
C THR A 27 24.45 -12.42 -26.64
N LYS A 28 23.35 -13.19 -26.69
CA LYS A 28 22.89 -14.10 -25.62
C LYS A 28 22.71 -13.44 -24.25
N MET A 29 22.80 -12.12 -24.18
CA MET A 29 22.66 -11.33 -22.97
C MET A 29 21.18 -11.03 -22.74
N PRO A 30 20.62 -11.29 -21.53
CA PRO A 30 19.23 -10.97 -21.20
C PRO A 30 19.03 -9.45 -21.03
N LEU A 31 19.18 -8.71 -22.12
CA LEU A 31 18.88 -7.28 -22.19
C LEU A 31 17.38 -7.12 -22.39
N CYS A 32 16.64 -7.11 -21.27
CA CYS A 32 15.27 -6.61 -21.28
C CYS A 32 15.34 -5.08 -21.19
N PRO A 33 15.05 -4.32 -22.25
CA PRO A 33 14.98 -2.87 -22.17
C PRO A 33 13.75 -2.50 -21.34
N ILE A 34 13.94 -2.41 -20.02
CA ILE A 34 12.98 -1.78 -19.14
C ILE A 34 13.06 -0.27 -19.44
N TYR A 35 12.31 0.18 -20.45
CA TYR A 35 12.10 1.59 -20.70
C TYR A 35 11.13 2.10 -19.62
N GLY A 36 11.67 2.70 -18.57
CA GLY A 36 10.94 3.12 -17.39
C GLY A 36 11.73 4.16 -16.60
N GLY A 37 11.20 4.54 -15.44
CA GLY A 37 11.81 5.59 -14.61
C GLY A 37 11.54 6.99 -15.15
N PHE A 38 10.51 7.17 -15.98
CA PHE A 38 10.07 8.51 -16.34
C PHE A 38 9.73 9.28 -15.06
N PRO A 39 10.11 10.57 -14.95
CA PRO A 39 9.88 11.39 -13.77
C PRO A 39 8.41 11.84 -13.70
N VAL A 40 7.49 10.89 -13.79
CA VAL A 40 6.05 11.06 -13.63
C VAL A 40 5.74 11.14 -12.14
N LYS A 41 4.82 12.03 -11.76
CA LYS A 41 4.35 12.11 -10.37
C LYS A 41 3.52 10.87 -10.04
N MET A 42 4.06 10.01 -9.18
CA MET A 42 3.33 8.89 -8.57
C MET A 42 2.62 9.39 -7.32
N VAL A 43 1.31 9.14 -7.21
CA VAL A 43 0.51 9.54 -6.04
C VAL A 43 -0.18 8.30 -5.48
N THR A 44 0.11 7.99 -4.23
CA THR A 44 -0.53 6.88 -3.51
C THR A 44 -1.76 7.39 -2.77
N HIS A 45 -2.93 6.84 -3.09
CA HIS A 45 -4.18 7.09 -2.43
C HIS A 45 -4.48 6.00 -1.40
N LEU A 46 -4.62 6.43 -0.15
CA LEU A 46 -5.10 5.60 0.95
C LEU A 46 -6.62 5.74 1.03
N GLY A 47 -7.31 4.60 1.12
CA GLY A 47 -8.76 4.54 1.33
C GLY A 47 -9.08 4.66 2.81
N LYS A 48 -10.37 4.77 3.15
CA LYS A 48 -10.84 4.72 4.53
C LYS A 48 -10.42 3.38 5.16
N PRO A 49 -9.99 3.37 6.44
CA PRO A 49 -9.80 2.11 7.18
C PRO A 49 -11.10 1.29 7.17
N MET A 50 -10.97 -0.01 6.93
CA MET A 50 -12.08 -0.95 7.01
C MET A 50 -11.98 -1.74 8.32
N THR A 51 -13.06 -1.74 9.09
CA THR A 51 -13.21 -2.57 10.28
C THR A 51 -14.12 -3.75 9.92
N PHE A 52 -13.72 -4.97 10.28
CA PHE A 52 -14.51 -6.18 10.06
C PHE A 52 -14.73 -6.87 11.39
N ASP A 53 -15.95 -7.35 11.61
CA ASP A 53 -16.27 -8.19 12.77
C ASP A 53 -15.91 -9.63 12.44
N TYR A 54 -14.86 -10.15 13.07
CA TYR A 54 -14.28 -11.46 12.75
C TYR A 54 -15.25 -12.63 12.99
N ASP A 55 -16.23 -12.46 13.87
CA ASP A 55 -17.15 -13.52 14.28
C ASP A 55 -18.37 -13.68 13.35
N ASN A 56 -18.74 -12.62 12.63
CA ASN A 56 -20.01 -12.58 11.87
C ASN A 56 -19.82 -12.52 10.36
N VAL A 57 -18.60 -12.24 9.87
CA VAL A 57 -18.36 -11.99 8.45
C VAL A 57 -17.52 -13.11 7.84
N THR A 58 -18.01 -13.69 6.74
CA THR A 58 -17.25 -14.68 6.00
C THR A 58 -16.07 -14.04 5.26
N PRO A 59 -14.91 -14.73 5.12
CA PRO A 59 -13.76 -14.20 4.40
C PRO A 59 -14.07 -13.82 2.93
N GLU A 60 -15.03 -14.51 2.31
CA GLU A 60 -15.46 -14.21 0.95
C GLU A 60 -16.18 -12.87 0.83
N GLU A 61 -17.03 -12.54 1.81
CA GLU A 61 -17.75 -11.28 1.85
C GLU A 61 -16.79 -10.11 2.10
N VAL A 62 -15.85 -10.29 3.04
CA VAL A 62 -14.74 -9.34 3.27
C VAL A 62 -13.98 -9.07 1.96
N ARG A 63 -13.57 -10.12 1.25
CA ARG A 63 -12.88 -10.00 -0.04
C ARG A 63 -13.72 -9.22 -1.06
N ARG A 64 -15.02 -9.50 -1.15
CA ARG A 64 -15.94 -8.84 -2.08
C ARG A 64 -16.05 -7.34 -1.77
N GLN A 65 -16.16 -6.99 -0.49
CA GLN A 65 -16.22 -5.61 -0.03
C GLN A 65 -14.91 -4.86 -0.32
N ILE A 66 -13.75 -5.43 0.05
CA ILE A 66 -12.43 -4.85 -0.23
C ILE A 66 -12.26 -4.59 -1.73
N LYS A 67 -12.62 -5.56 -2.57
CA LYS A 67 -12.54 -5.45 -4.02
C LYS A 67 -13.40 -4.31 -4.56
N ARG A 68 -14.59 -4.10 -3.98
CA ARG A 68 -15.50 -3.00 -4.34
C ARG A 68 -14.91 -1.64 -3.96
N GLU A 69 -14.43 -1.51 -2.74
CA GLU A 69 -13.82 -0.28 -2.21
C GLU A 69 -12.57 0.13 -3.00
N VAL A 70 -11.66 -0.81 -3.27
CA VAL A 70 -10.47 -0.55 -4.08
C VAL A 70 -10.85 -0.09 -5.48
N ARG A 71 -11.87 -0.71 -6.11
CA ARG A 71 -12.34 -0.28 -7.43
C ARG A 71 -13.00 1.08 -7.41
N ALA A 72 -13.76 1.41 -6.38
CA ALA A 72 -14.32 2.75 -6.21
C ALA A 72 -13.21 3.80 -6.06
N LEU A 73 -12.19 3.50 -5.25
CA LEU A 73 -11.01 4.34 -5.07
C LEU A 73 -10.26 4.58 -6.39
N ILE A 74 -10.08 3.52 -7.19
CA ILE A 74 -9.47 3.58 -8.52
C ILE A 74 -10.30 4.48 -9.44
N ARG A 75 -11.62 4.25 -9.56
CA ARG A 75 -12.47 5.06 -10.47
C ARG A 75 -12.50 6.53 -10.08
N LYS A 76 -12.40 6.85 -8.79
CA LYS A 76 -12.39 8.23 -8.29
C LYS A 76 -11.12 8.99 -8.68
N HIS A 77 -9.96 8.33 -8.66
CA HIS A 77 -8.66 9.00 -8.82
C HIS A 77 -8.00 8.73 -10.18
N GLN A 78 -8.26 7.60 -10.81
CA GLN A 78 -7.63 7.23 -12.08
C GLN A 78 -8.36 7.85 -13.27
N ARG A 79 -7.66 8.64 -14.08
CA ARG A 79 -8.14 9.14 -15.37
C ARG A 79 -7.63 8.26 -16.51
N LEU A 80 -8.53 7.92 -17.43
CA LEU A 80 -8.24 7.13 -18.64
C LEU A 80 -8.61 7.94 -19.88
N PRO A 81 -7.84 7.87 -20.99
CA PRO A 81 -6.56 7.18 -21.14
C PRO A 81 -5.40 7.91 -20.42
N GLY A 82 -4.43 7.15 -19.91
CA GLY A 82 -3.22 7.69 -19.30
C GLY A 82 -2.27 8.34 -20.31
N SER A 83 -1.50 9.34 -19.89
CA SER A 83 -0.51 10.05 -20.71
C SER A 83 0.76 10.40 -19.94
N ILE A 84 1.89 9.80 -20.35
CA ILE A 84 3.22 10.00 -19.74
C ILE A 84 3.61 11.49 -19.73
N LEU A 85 3.37 12.19 -20.84
CA LEU A 85 3.67 13.62 -20.96
C LEU A 85 2.89 14.45 -19.94
N ARG A 86 1.62 14.08 -19.69
CA ARG A 86 0.79 14.72 -18.68
C ARG A 86 1.32 14.44 -17.28
N GLY A 87 1.74 13.21 -17.01
CA GLY A 87 2.36 12.82 -15.74
C GLY A 87 3.68 13.53 -15.45
N ILE A 88 4.51 13.73 -16.48
CA ILE A 88 5.75 14.54 -16.41
C ILE A 88 5.39 16.02 -16.21
N ALA A 89 4.43 16.55 -16.97
CA ALA A 89 3.97 17.93 -16.81
C ALA A 89 3.40 18.20 -15.41
N GLN A 90 2.75 17.22 -14.78
CA GLN A 90 2.26 17.33 -13.40
C GLN A 90 3.40 17.49 -12.37
N ARG A 91 4.62 17.06 -12.70
CA ARG A 91 5.81 17.29 -11.86
C ARG A 91 6.31 18.73 -11.97
N PHE A 92 6.27 19.31 -13.18
CA PHE A 92 6.79 20.66 -13.45
C PHE A 92 5.75 21.78 -13.32
N ARG A 93 4.45 21.45 -13.37
CA ARG A 93 3.38 22.38 -13.02
C ARG A 93 3.32 22.50 -11.50
N SER A 94 4.26 23.27 -10.97
CA SER A 94 4.17 23.81 -9.62
C SER A 94 2.80 24.46 -9.44
N LYS A 95 2.02 23.96 -8.47
CA LYS A 95 1.22 24.80 -7.55
C LYS A 95 0.46 24.00 -6.49
N LYS A 96 0.68 24.49 -5.26
CA LYS A 96 -0.02 24.31 -3.98
C LYS A 96 0.04 22.92 -3.33
N CYS A 97 0.80 22.90 -2.24
CA CYS A 97 0.59 22.02 -1.10
C CYS A 97 -0.91 21.98 -0.78
N GLN A 98 -1.62 20.96 -1.27
CA GLN A 98 -2.88 20.57 -0.63
C GLN A 98 -2.46 19.62 0.47
N GLN A 99 -2.08 20.24 1.59
CA GLN A 99 -2.02 19.57 2.88
C GLN A 99 -3.40 18.95 3.07
N ARG A 100 -3.51 17.62 2.91
CA ARG A 100 -4.71 16.92 3.35
C ARG A 100 -4.70 17.08 4.85
N GLU A 101 -5.62 17.91 5.37
CA GLU A 101 -6.00 17.89 6.77
C GLU A 101 -6.25 16.43 7.15
N VAL A 102 -5.35 15.88 7.94
CA VAL A 102 -5.63 14.63 8.63
C VAL A 102 -6.66 15.03 9.65
N LEU A 103 -7.92 14.59 9.46
CA LEU A 103 -8.97 14.87 10.44
C LEU A 103 -8.49 14.32 11.79
N PRO A 104 -8.23 15.17 12.79
CA PRO A 104 -7.52 14.80 14.02
C PRO A 104 -8.21 13.66 14.78
N GLU A 105 -9.52 13.52 14.59
CA GLU A 105 -10.36 12.45 15.12
C GLU A 105 -9.84 11.03 14.83
N GLN A 106 -9.28 10.78 13.64
CA GLN A 106 -8.86 9.42 13.25
C GLN A 106 -7.53 9.02 13.89
N ILE A 107 -6.65 10.00 14.14
CA ILE A 107 -5.39 9.77 14.85
C ILE A 107 -5.70 9.50 16.33
N GLU A 108 -6.59 10.28 16.91
CA GLU A 108 -6.98 10.16 18.31
C GLU A 108 -7.64 8.80 18.62
N LEU A 109 -8.52 8.30 17.75
CA LEU A 109 -9.14 6.99 17.92
C LEU A 109 -8.13 5.82 17.82
N LEU A 110 -7.12 5.92 16.95
CA LEU A 110 -6.03 4.94 16.84
C LEU A 110 -5.07 4.99 18.04
N SER A 111 -4.78 6.19 18.56
CA SER A 111 -3.99 6.37 19.78
C SER A 111 -4.71 5.82 21.01
N ARG A 112 -6.04 5.97 21.06
CA ARG A 112 -6.88 5.50 22.18
C ARG A 112 -7.04 3.97 22.19
N SER A 113 -7.05 3.30 21.03
CA SER A 113 -7.08 1.83 20.96
C SER A 113 -5.75 1.18 21.36
N ASN A 114 -4.61 1.81 21.03
CA ASN A 114 -3.28 1.30 21.39
C ASN A 114 -2.94 1.45 22.89
N GLY A 115 -3.64 2.32 23.62
CA GLY A 115 -3.45 2.50 25.06
C GLY A 115 -4.10 1.43 25.93
N GLN A 116 -4.98 0.59 25.38
CA GLN A 116 -5.74 -0.42 26.14
C GLN A 116 -5.15 -1.84 26.09
N SER A 117 -4.17 -2.13 25.22
CA SER A 117 -3.63 -3.50 25.06
C SER A 117 -2.40 -3.83 25.92
N ASN A 118 -1.91 -2.92 26.77
CA ASN A 118 -0.70 -3.14 27.59
C ASN A 118 -0.99 -3.41 29.09
N GLY A 119 -2.19 -3.85 29.43
CA GLY A 119 -2.59 -4.01 30.83
C GLY A 119 -3.34 -5.32 31.12
N ALA A 120 -2.71 -6.48 30.86
CA ALA A 120 -3.14 -7.74 31.46
C ALA A 120 -2.04 -8.82 31.34
N THR A 121 -0.95 -8.68 32.10
CA THR A 121 -0.11 -9.82 32.49
C THR A 121 -0.19 -9.93 34.00
N THR A 122 -1.19 -10.66 34.50
CA THR A 122 -1.21 -11.12 35.89
C THR A 122 -0.11 -12.17 36.03
N GLN A 123 0.94 -11.84 36.77
CA GLN A 123 1.93 -12.81 37.22
C GLN A 123 1.30 -13.66 38.32
N GLU A 124 1.21 -14.98 38.11
CA GLU A 124 0.99 -15.95 39.20
C GLU A 124 2.28 -16.02 40.05
N GLU A 125 2.21 -15.57 41.30
CA GLU A 125 3.20 -15.87 42.33
C GLU A 125 3.11 -17.35 42.73
N ILE A 126 4.24 -18.06 42.63
CA ILE A 126 4.42 -19.39 43.23
C ILE A 126 4.79 -19.18 44.71
N PRO A 127 4.05 -19.71 45.70
CA PRO A 127 4.43 -19.58 47.10
C PRO A 127 5.57 -20.55 47.45
N ALA A 128 6.69 -20.00 47.90
CA ALA A 128 7.77 -20.76 48.52
C ALA A 128 7.31 -21.33 49.87
N THR A 129 7.20 -22.65 49.97
CA THR A 129 7.00 -23.34 51.26
C THR A 129 8.32 -23.40 52.01
N THR A 130 8.41 -22.63 53.08
CA THR A 130 9.42 -22.79 54.13
C THR A 130 9.08 -24.04 54.95
N SER A 131 10.00 -24.98 55.05
CA SER A 131 9.96 -26.03 56.08
C SER A 131 11.30 -26.03 56.82
N ASP A 132 11.32 -25.38 57.99
CA ASP A 132 12.28 -25.64 59.05
C ASP A 132 11.77 -26.81 59.89
N GLY A 133 12.68 -27.71 60.28
CA GLY A 133 12.37 -28.83 61.17
C GLY A 133 13.58 -29.70 61.50
N THR A 134 14.34 -29.27 62.50
CA THR A 134 15.37 -30.05 63.22
C THR A 134 14.74 -31.21 63.99
N THR A 135 15.31 -32.42 63.90
CA THR A 135 15.76 -33.31 65.01
C THR A 135 16.52 -34.48 64.41
#